data_AF-A0A927AV73-F1
#
_entry.id   AF-A0A927AV73-F1
#
_cell.length_a   1.000
_cell.length_b   1.000
_cell.length_c   1.000
_cell.angle_alpha   90.00
_cell.angle_beta   90.00
_cell.angle_gamma   90.00
#
_symmetry.space_group_name_H-M   'P 1'
#
loop_
_entity.id
_entity.type
_entity.pdbx_description
1 polymer ?
#
loop_
_entity_poly.entity_id
_entity_poly.type
_entity_poly.pdbx_seq_one_letter_code
_entity_poly.pdbx_strand_id
1 'polypeptide(L)'
;MLFLTFWGLTGCENWKAFHTGTFNGEPYEVQFMESKGFSTNRIDHAIKLGNRKRVVIDALTTDWGPPYADDLFGEAKRVYIDKNHVSYRNEPDNAVQHPSTMLYLSPNQFSREDFDQYVALMHREWAAIDRKHANGEYDHFPHIIGLVYGESDDFVRIFRASKNGKTYLLTIEPDGRIRYMADEVSANDEYSGLSEKVQMPGKRIYVATGKNAGLSRTEILMYKDKSGKTLGDYFTLEENDTSEPSLR
;
A
#
# COMPACT_ATOMS: atom_id res chain seq x y z
N MET A 1 -45.65 -5.79 -29.98
CA MET A 1 -44.36 -6.26 -29.45
C MET A 1 -43.52 -5.02 -29.20
N LEU A 2 -43.49 -4.57 -27.94
CA LEU A 2 -42.86 -3.31 -27.53
C LEU A 2 -41.37 -3.60 -27.30
N PHE A 3 -40.49 -3.11 -28.18
CA PHE A 3 -39.05 -3.15 -27.95
C PHE A 3 -38.70 -2.08 -26.91
N LEU A 4 -38.58 -2.49 -25.64
CA LEU A 4 -37.86 -1.71 -24.64
C LEU A 4 -36.37 -1.83 -24.95
N THR A 5 -35.84 -0.87 -25.69
CA THR A 5 -34.41 -0.59 -25.75
C THR A 5 -33.98 -0.08 -24.38
N PHE A 6 -33.51 -1.00 -23.54
CA PHE A 6 -32.78 -0.69 -22.33
C PHE A 6 -31.47 -0.01 -22.76
N TRP A 7 -31.48 1.33 -22.78
CA TRP A 7 -30.24 2.11 -22.87
C TRP A 7 -29.49 1.86 -21.58
N GLY A 8 -28.52 0.94 -21.66
CA GLY A 8 -27.53 0.75 -20.61
C GLY A 8 -26.85 2.09 -20.37
N LEU A 9 -27.07 2.65 -19.17
CA LEU A 9 -26.24 3.70 -18.61
C LEU A 9 -24.86 3.08 -18.34
N THR A 10 -24.06 2.87 -19.38
CA THR A 10 -22.62 2.74 -19.20
C THR A 10 -22.14 4.13 -18.82
N GLY A 11 -21.99 4.39 -17.52
CA GLY A 11 -21.29 5.55 -17.03
C GLY A 11 -19.92 5.57 -17.71
N CYS A 12 -19.74 6.47 -18.68
CA CYS A 12 -18.47 6.66 -19.32
C CYS A 12 -17.56 7.27 -18.26
N GLU A 13 -16.68 6.47 -17.66
CA GLU A 13 -15.64 7.00 -16.77
C GLU A 13 -14.78 7.98 -17.57
N ASN A 14 -14.89 9.27 -17.25
CA ASN A 14 -14.24 10.34 -18.00
C ASN A 14 -12.78 10.51 -17.56
N TRP A 15 -11.98 9.50 -17.84
CA TRP A 15 -10.53 9.58 -17.71
C TRP A 15 -9.95 10.61 -18.70
N LYS A 16 -9.12 11.52 -18.20
CA LYS A 16 -8.45 12.54 -19.01
C LYS A 16 -6.96 12.26 -19.06
N ALA A 17 -6.40 12.16 -20.26
CA ALA A 17 -4.96 12.04 -20.44
C ALA A 17 -4.27 13.39 -20.14
N PHE A 18 -3.22 13.36 -19.33
CA PHE A 18 -2.37 14.53 -19.05
C PHE A 18 -0.92 14.33 -19.48
N HIS A 19 -0.54 13.09 -19.77
CA HIS A 19 0.73 12.73 -20.40
C HIS A 19 0.50 11.63 -21.43
N THR A 20 1.13 11.75 -22.60
CA THR A 20 1.05 10.76 -23.67
C THR A 20 2.44 10.49 -24.24
N GLY A 21 2.63 9.31 -24.80
CA GLY A 21 3.88 8.95 -25.47
C GLY A 21 3.74 7.68 -26.31
N THR A 22 4.88 7.15 -26.73
CA THR A 22 4.94 5.90 -27.50
C THR A 22 6.03 5.00 -26.94
N PHE A 23 5.67 3.75 -26.67
CA PHE A 23 6.56 2.73 -26.13
C PHE A 23 6.48 1.49 -27.02
N ASN A 24 7.61 1.07 -27.58
CA ASN A 24 7.69 -0.06 -28.53
C ASN A 24 6.68 0.00 -29.69
N GLY A 25 6.38 1.21 -30.18
CA GLY A 25 5.43 1.43 -31.27
C GLY A 25 3.95 1.45 -30.83
N GLU A 26 3.65 1.16 -29.56
CA GLU A 26 2.31 1.30 -28.99
C GLU A 26 2.16 2.67 -28.31
N PRO A 27 1.02 3.36 -28.48
CA PRO A 27 0.75 4.59 -27.74
C PRO A 27 0.54 4.25 -26.25
N TYR A 28 0.97 5.13 -25.35
CA TYR A 28 0.60 5.05 -23.94
C TYR A 28 0.11 6.40 -23.42
N GLU A 29 -0.73 6.34 -22.40
CA GLU A 29 -1.34 7.51 -21.77
C GLU A 29 -1.27 7.37 -20.25
N VAL A 30 -0.89 8.45 -19.58
CA VAL A 30 -1.12 8.63 -18.15
C VAL A 30 -2.34 9.53 -18.01
N GLN A 31 -3.31 9.03 -17.24
CA GLN A 31 -4.65 9.55 -17.15
C GLN A 31 -4.97 9.90 -15.70
N PHE A 32 -5.88 10.85 -15.50
CA PHE A 32 -6.48 11.12 -14.20
C PHE A 32 -8.00 11.15 -14.31
N MET A 33 -8.66 10.91 -13.18
CA MET A 33 -10.10 11.05 -13.01
C MET A 33 -10.38 11.81 -11.73
N GLU A 34 -11.09 12.93 -11.84
CA GLU A 34 -11.59 13.68 -10.70
C GLU A 34 -12.98 13.17 -10.30
N SER A 35 -13.09 12.72 -9.05
CA SER A 35 -14.36 12.35 -8.43
C SER A 35 -14.73 13.42 -7.39
N LYS A 36 -15.86 14.10 -7.61
CA LYS A 36 -16.40 15.10 -6.67
C LYS A 36 -17.31 14.41 -5.66
N GLY A 37 -16.88 14.29 -4.42
CA GLY A 37 -17.69 13.83 -3.29
C GLY A 37 -18.43 14.99 -2.61
N PHE A 38 -19.32 14.66 -1.67
CA PHE A 38 -20.08 15.64 -0.89
C PHE A 38 -19.21 16.49 0.05
N SER A 39 -18.03 15.99 0.43
CA SER A 39 -17.10 16.65 1.37
C SER A 39 -15.63 16.65 0.92
N THR A 40 -15.24 15.80 -0.02
CA THR A 40 -13.86 15.67 -0.51
C THR A 40 -13.83 15.41 -2.02
N ASN A 41 -12.86 16.03 -2.70
CA ASN A 41 -12.52 15.69 -4.07
C ASN A 41 -11.43 14.60 -4.04
N ARG A 42 -11.57 13.57 -4.88
CA ARG A 42 -10.56 12.52 -5.06
C ARG A 42 -10.02 12.58 -6.48
N ILE A 43 -8.70 12.47 -6.64
CA ILE A 43 -8.03 12.35 -7.93
C ILE A 43 -7.44 10.95 -8.01
N ASP A 44 -7.98 10.14 -8.91
CA ASP A 44 -7.46 8.81 -9.21
C ASP A 44 -6.56 8.90 -10.45
N HIS A 45 -5.43 8.19 -10.46
CA HIS A 45 -4.52 8.17 -11.61
C HIS A 45 -4.57 6.80 -12.29
N ALA A 46 -4.18 6.73 -13.56
CA ALA A 46 -4.05 5.46 -14.26
C ALA A 46 -3.01 5.54 -15.39
N ILE A 47 -2.46 4.39 -15.77
CA ILE A 47 -1.61 4.24 -16.96
C ILE A 47 -2.21 3.21 -17.91
N LYS A 48 -2.34 3.59 -19.19
CA LYS A 48 -2.85 2.73 -20.26
C LYS A 48 -1.80 2.58 -21.35
N LEU A 49 -1.48 1.34 -21.72
CA LEU A 49 -0.56 0.99 -22.81
C LEU A 49 -1.34 0.32 -23.94
N GLY A 50 -1.38 0.95 -25.12
CA GLY A 50 -2.07 0.44 -26.29
C GLY A 50 -3.53 0.08 -26.01
N ASN A 51 -3.90 -1.14 -26.38
CA ASN A 51 -5.24 -1.71 -26.14
C ASN A 51 -5.33 -2.51 -24.83
N ARG A 52 -4.30 -2.47 -23.98
CA ARG A 52 -4.27 -3.21 -22.71
C ARG A 52 -5.22 -2.57 -21.71
N LYS A 53 -5.60 -3.38 -20.71
CA LYS A 53 -6.37 -2.91 -19.57
C LYS A 53 -5.57 -1.84 -18.84
N ARG A 54 -6.19 -0.71 -18.48
CA ARG A 54 -5.54 0.35 -17.69
C ARG A 54 -5.13 -0.17 -16.32
N VAL A 55 -3.97 0.25 -15.84
CA VAL A 55 -3.54 0.06 -14.45
C VAL A 55 -3.93 1.30 -13.67
N VAL A 56 -4.86 1.14 -12.73
CA VAL A 56 -5.28 2.22 -11.82
C VAL A 56 -4.23 2.37 -10.74
N ILE A 57 -3.93 3.62 -10.37
CA ILE A 57 -2.99 4.00 -9.32
C ILE A 57 -3.78 4.79 -8.28
N ASP A 58 -4.19 4.08 -7.23
CA ASP A 58 -5.01 4.60 -6.14
C ASP A 58 -4.67 3.89 -4.82
N ALA A 59 -5.43 4.18 -3.76
CA ALA A 59 -5.21 3.60 -2.43
C ALA A 59 -5.50 2.09 -2.34
N LEU A 60 -6.09 1.46 -3.36
CA LEU A 60 -6.29 0.01 -3.40
C LEU A 60 -5.13 -0.69 -4.10
N THR A 61 -4.47 -0.01 -5.04
CA THR A 61 -3.35 -0.55 -5.81
C THR A 61 -1.98 -0.05 -5.35
N THR A 62 -1.92 0.74 -4.27
CA THR A 62 -0.68 1.27 -3.69
C THR A 62 -0.70 1.29 -2.16
N ASP A 63 0.48 1.23 -1.56
CA ASP A 63 0.68 1.47 -0.12
C ASP A 63 0.92 2.96 0.18
N TRP A 64 0.95 3.32 1.47
CA TRP A 64 1.22 4.68 1.92
C TRP A 64 2.71 5.00 2.05
N GLY A 65 3.58 4.04 1.73
CA GLY A 65 5.02 4.17 1.83
C GLY A 65 5.78 3.03 1.18
N PRO A 66 7.12 3.10 1.17
CA PRO A 66 7.95 2.03 0.62
C PRO A 66 7.85 0.78 1.50
N PRO A 67 8.07 -0.42 0.95
CA PRO A 67 7.96 -1.64 1.71
C PRO A 67 9.03 -1.72 2.81
N TYR A 68 8.67 -2.20 4.00
CA TYR A 68 9.65 -2.33 5.10
C TYR A 68 10.69 -3.43 4.86
N ALA A 69 10.39 -4.42 4.02
CA ALA A 69 11.32 -5.50 3.66
C ALA A 69 10.93 -6.22 2.35
N ASP A 70 11.90 -6.65 1.56
CA ASP A 70 11.64 -7.36 0.29
C ASP A 70 11.04 -8.76 0.45
N ASP A 71 11.33 -9.44 1.55
CA ASP A 71 10.87 -10.82 1.79
C ASP A 71 9.39 -10.91 2.17
N LEU A 72 8.71 -9.78 2.42
CA LEU A 72 7.27 -9.77 2.66
C LEU A 72 6.48 -10.23 1.43
N PHE A 73 7.03 -10.04 0.23
CA PHE A 73 6.41 -10.45 -1.03
C PHE A 73 6.55 -11.95 -1.32
N GLY A 74 7.37 -12.69 -0.56
CA GLY A 74 7.65 -14.10 -0.82
C GLY A 74 8.08 -14.34 -2.27
N GLU A 75 7.37 -15.25 -2.95
CA GLU A 75 7.60 -15.63 -4.35
C GLU A 75 6.90 -14.72 -5.37
N ALA A 76 6.14 -13.72 -4.93
CA ALA A 76 5.50 -12.78 -5.86
C ALA A 76 6.56 -12.02 -6.66
N LYS A 77 6.36 -11.91 -7.98
CA LYS A 77 7.28 -11.15 -8.82
C LYS A 77 7.15 -9.69 -8.47
N ARG A 78 8.29 -9.07 -8.19
CA ARG A 78 8.43 -7.64 -7.93
C ARG A 78 9.59 -7.08 -8.72
N VAL A 79 9.45 -5.84 -9.19
CA VAL A 79 10.50 -5.14 -9.92
C VAL A 79 10.54 -3.69 -9.46
N TYR A 80 11.68 -3.27 -8.92
CA TYR A 80 11.95 -1.86 -8.67
C TYR A 80 12.30 -1.17 -9.99
N ILE A 81 11.70 -0.01 -10.23
CA ILE A 81 11.87 0.76 -11.48
C ILE A 81 12.81 1.96 -11.30
N ASP A 82 13.15 2.32 -10.06
CA ASP A 82 14.17 3.32 -9.75
C ASP A 82 15.41 2.67 -9.12
N LYS A 83 16.60 3.08 -9.59
CA LYS A 83 17.89 2.70 -9.01
C LYS A 83 18.12 3.37 -7.65
N ASN A 84 17.51 4.54 -7.43
CA ASN A 84 17.52 5.29 -6.18
C ASN A 84 16.24 5.05 -5.37
N HIS A 85 15.67 3.84 -5.41
CA HIS A 85 14.48 3.49 -4.63
C HIS A 85 14.61 4.06 -3.20
N VAL A 86 13.59 4.83 -2.79
CA VAL A 86 13.60 5.46 -1.47
C VAL A 86 13.59 4.35 -0.44
N SER A 87 14.66 4.32 0.36
CA SER A 87 14.76 3.36 1.46
C SER A 87 13.68 3.62 2.48
N TYR A 88 13.20 2.55 3.10
CA TYR A 88 12.30 2.60 4.24
C TYR A 88 12.79 3.60 5.31
N ARG A 89 11.92 4.52 5.74
CA ARG A 89 12.19 5.48 6.82
C ARG A 89 11.16 5.32 7.93
N ASN A 90 11.65 5.11 9.14
CA ASN A 90 10.84 4.80 10.33
C ASN A 90 10.13 6.04 10.93
N GLU A 91 9.88 7.11 10.17
CA GLU A 91 9.30 8.34 10.72
C GLU A 91 7.76 8.27 10.83
N PRO A 92 7.17 8.64 12.00
CA PRO A 92 5.72 8.66 12.22
C PRO A 92 5.03 9.70 11.32
N ASP A 93 5.62 10.89 11.21
CA ASP A 93 5.12 12.04 10.46
C ASP A 93 5.58 12.05 8.99
N ASN A 94 5.69 10.89 8.34
CA ASN A 94 6.08 10.80 6.93
C ASN A 94 4.96 11.26 5.98
N ALA A 95 4.45 12.48 6.19
CA ALA A 95 4.04 13.39 5.13
C ALA A 95 5.26 13.72 4.25
N VAL A 96 5.90 12.69 3.68
CA VAL A 96 6.66 12.89 2.45
C VAL A 96 5.63 13.47 1.50
N GLN A 97 5.87 14.67 0.97
CA GLN A 97 4.94 15.32 0.05
C GLN A 97 4.56 14.41 -1.14
N HIS A 98 5.38 13.39 -1.42
CA HIS A 98 5.12 12.31 -2.37
C HIS A 98 5.55 10.96 -1.77
N PRO A 99 4.68 10.21 -1.05
CA PRO A 99 5.07 8.93 -0.49
C PRO A 99 5.45 7.97 -1.63
N SER A 100 6.70 7.51 -1.58
CA SER A 100 7.19 6.46 -2.46
C SER A 100 6.41 5.18 -2.21
N THR A 101 5.95 4.48 -3.24
CA THR A 101 5.09 3.30 -3.04
C THR A 101 5.25 2.24 -4.13
N MET A 102 4.82 1.02 -3.81
CA MET A 102 4.71 -0.09 -4.76
C MET A 102 3.35 -0.03 -5.46
N LEU A 103 3.33 -0.35 -6.75
CA LEU A 103 2.11 -0.51 -7.53
C LEU A 103 1.77 -1.99 -7.68
N TYR A 104 0.61 -2.39 -7.16
CA TYR A 104 0.11 -3.76 -7.19
C TYR A 104 -0.71 -4.01 -8.46
N LEU A 105 -0.28 -4.99 -9.24
CA LEU A 105 -1.02 -5.49 -10.40
C LEU A 105 -1.57 -6.87 -10.08
N SER A 106 -2.87 -6.89 -9.79
CA SER A 106 -3.65 -8.09 -9.51
C SER A 106 -3.50 -9.16 -10.60
N PRO A 107 -3.07 -10.39 -10.26
CA PRO A 107 -3.06 -11.53 -11.19
C PRO A 107 -4.46 -11.94 -11.68
N ASN A 108 -5.51 -11.52 -10.98
CA ASN A 108 -6.91 -11.73 -11.37
C ASN A 108 -7.36 -10.76 -12.47
N GLN A 109 -6.62 -9.67 -12.65
CA GLN A 109 -6.97 -8.57 -13.57
C GLN A 109 -6.00 -8.40 -14.72
N PHE A 110 -4.74 -8.77 -14.53
CA PHE A 110 -3.65 -8.59 -15.49
C PHE A 110 -2.97 -9.93 -15.74
N SER A 111 -2.65 -10.21 -17.00
CA SER A 111 -1.80 -11.35 -17.32
C SER A 111 -0.35 -11.06 -16.90
N ARG A 112 0.46 -12.13 -16.79
CA ARG A 112 1.90 -11.98 -16.57
C ARG A 112 2.60 -11.21 -17.69
N GLU A 113 2.14 -11.38 -18.92
CA GLU A 113 2.64 -10.63 -20.06
C GLU A 113 2.32 -9.14 -19.94
N ASP A 114 1.09 -8.77 -19.56
CA ASP A 114 0.73 -7.38 -19.33
C ASP A 114 1.56 -6.77 -18.21
N PHE A 115 1.75 -7.49 -17.10
CA PHE A 115 2.64 -7.07 -16.02
C PHE A 115 4.06 -6.75 -16.53
N ASP A 116 4.63 -7.64 -17.35
CA ASP A 116 5.98 -7.46 -17.90
C ASP A 116 6.07 -6.25 -18.85
N GLN A 117 5.02 -6.00 -19.64
CA GLN A 117 4.93 -4.80 -20.50
C GLN A 117 4.83 -3.52 -19.67
N TYR A 118 4.03 -3.52 -18.59
CA TYR A 118 3.92 -2.38 -17.69
C TYR A 118 5.23 -2.12 -16.94
N VAL A 119 5.92 -3.17 -16.46
CA VAL A 119 7.26 -3.04 -15.88
C VAL A 119 8.23 -2.39 -16.86
N ALA A 120 8.25 -2.85 -18.12
CA ALA A 120 9.17 -2.32 -19.12
C ALA A 120 8.87 -0.85 -19.49
N LEU A 121 7.58 -0.49 -19.60
CA LEU A 121 7.14 0.89 -19.80
C LEU A 121 7.56 1.76 -18.62
N MET A 122 7.25 1.34 -17.39
CA MET A 122 7.51 2.11 -16.18
C MET A 122 9.01 2.29 -15.95
N HIS A 123 9.82 1.24 -16.15
CA HIS A 123 11.27 1.33 -16.03
C HIS A 123 11.88 2.34 -17.04
N ARG A 124 11.30 2.49 -18.23
CA ARG A 124 11.82 3.38 -19.27
C ARG A 124 11.32 4.82 -19.12
N GLU A 125 10.03 4.99 -18.87
CA GLU A 125 9.36 6.29 -19.00
C GLU A 125 9.00 6.92 -17.65
N TRP A 126 8.83 6.14 -16.58
CA TRP A 126 8.23 6.62 -15.33
C TRP A 126 9.07 7.71 -14.66
N ALA A 127 10.39 7.56 -14.57
CA ALA A 127 11.24 8.58 -13.95
C ALA A 127 11.19 9.94 -14.66
N ALA A 128 10.84 10.00 -15.95
CA ALA A 128 10.61 11.25 -16.66
C ALA A 128 9.21 11.81 -16.40
N ILE A 129 8.20 10.95 -16.35
CA ILE A 129 6.80 11.30 -16.02
C ILE A 129 6.72 11.85 -14.60
N ASP A 130 7.25 11.10 -13.63
CA ASP A 130 7.29 11.43 -12.21
C ASP A 130 7.95 12.80 -11.97
N ARG A 131 9.18 13.03 -12.48
CA ARG A 131 9.86 14.34 -12.35
C ARG A 131 9.08 15.50 -12.98
N LYS A 132 8.39 15.26 -14.09
CA LYS A 132 7.62 16.30 -14.79
C LYS A 132 6.36 16.69 -14.01
N HIS A 133 5.75 15.75 -13.30
CA HIS A 133 4.45 15.93 -12.67
C HIS A 133 4.51 16.04 -11.14
N ALA A 134 5.64 15.72 -10.49
CA ALA A 134 5.83 15.79 -9.05
C ALA A 134 5.69 17.21 -8.46
N ASN A 135 6.07 18.26 -9.21
CA ASN A 135 6.07 19.66 -8.71
C ASN A 135 4.97 20.54 -9.37
N GLY A 136 3.93 19.92 -9.94
CA GLY A 136 2.89 20.60 -10.73
C GLY A 136 1.55 20.75 -10.03
N GLU A 137 0.49 21.03 -10.79
CA GLU A 137 -0.94 21.11 -10.34
C GLU A 137 -1.47 19.80 -9.70
N TYR A 138 -0.64 18.76 -9.67
CA TYR A 138 -0.93 17.43 -9.17
C TYR A 138 -0.04 17.13 -7.95
N ASP A 139 -0.15 17.91 -6.88
CA ASP A 139 0.59 17.73 -5.61
C ASP A 139 0.40 16.33 -4.97
N HIS A 140 -0.49 15.50 -5.53
CA HIS A 140 -0.75 14.11 -5.14
C HIS A 140 -0.36 13.08 -6.21
N PHE A 141 0.49 13.45 -7.18
CA PHE A 141 0.97 12.50 -8.18
C PHE A 141 1.78 11.39 -7.48
N PRO A 142 1.44 10.10 -7.68
CA PRO A 142 2.03 9.01 -6.92
C PRO A 142 3.47 8.73 -7.35
N HIS A 143 4.38 8.64 -6.38
CA HIS A 143 5.77 8.29 -6.63
C HIS A 143 5.96 6.77 -6.62
N ILE A 144 5.73 6.13 -7.76
CA ILE A 144 5.90 4.66 -7.89
C ILE A 144 7.38 4.30 -7.98
N ILE A 145 7.86 3.49 -7.02
CA ILE A 145 9.25 3.00 -6.99
C ILE A 145 9.41 1.57 -7.52
N GLY A 146 8.31 0.83 -7.64
CA GLY A 146 8.31 -0.54 -8.15
C GLY A 146 6.91 -1.08 -8.39
N LEU A 147 6.86 -2.23 -9.05
CA LEU A 147 5.63 -2.96 -9.34
C LEU A 147 5.68 -4.34 -8.69
N VAL A 148 4.53 -4.82 -8.21
CA VAL A 148 4.34 -6.17 -7.65
C VAL A 148 3.22 -6.87 -8.41
N TYR A 149 3.46 -8.12 -8.83
CA TYR A 149 2.43 -8.98 -9.41
C TYR A 149 1.74 -9.77 -8.31
N GLY A 150 0.72 -9.17 -7.70
CA GLY A 150 -0.02 -9.66 -6.53
C GLY A 150 -1.07 -8.65 -6.07
N GLU A 151 -1.87 -9.04 -5.07
CA GLU A 151 -2.79 -8.13 -4.36
C GLU A 151 -2.08 -7.57 -3.12
N SER A 152 -2.28 -6.30 -2.77
CA SER A 152 -1.69 -5.69 -1.56
C SER A 152 -2.07 -6.48 -0.29
N ASP A 153 -3.34 -6.90 -0.19
CA ASP A 153 -3.88 -7.67 0.93
C ASP A 153 -3.17 -9.02 1.15
N ASP A 154 -2.58 -9.61 0.10
CA ASP A 154 -1.83 -10.87 0.22
C ASP A 154 -0.52 -10.70 1.02
N PHE A 155 -0.04 -9.46 1.13
CA PHE A 155 1.22 -9.10 1.78
C PHE A 155 1.03 -8.50 3.17
N VAL A 156 -0.22 -8.30 3.59
CA VAL A 156 -0.58 -7.86 4.93
C VAL A 156 -0.46 -9.02 5.91
N ARG A 157 0.25 -8.81 7.02
CA ARG A 157 0.32 -9.81 8.11
C ARG A 157 -0.76 -9.52 9.14
N ILE A 158 -1.70 -10.44 9.28
CA ILE A 158 -2.80 -10.33 10.24
C ILE A 158 -2.64 -11.41 11.32
N PHE A 159 -2.52 -10.97 12.57
CA PHE A 159 -2.47 -11.82 13.74
C PHE A 159 -3.74 -11.64 14.57
N ARG A 160 -4.31 -12.74 15.06
CA ARG A 160 -5.59 -12.77 15.79
C ARG A 160 -5.41 -13.32 17.18
N ALA A 161 -6.09 -12.74 18.16
CA ALA A 161 -6.24 -13.29 19.50
C ALA A 161 -7.67 -13.09 20.01
N SER A 162 -8.10 -13.95 20.94
CA SER A 162 -9.36 -13.74 21.67
C SER A 162 -9.07 -13.20 23.07
N LYS A 163 -9.70 -12.08 23.42
CA LYS A 163 -9.63 -11.45 24.74
C LYS A 163 -11.04 -11.12 25.20
N ASN A 164 -11.43 -11.63 26.37
CA ASN A 164 -12.77 -11.42 26.95
C ASN A 164 -13.93 -11.78 26.00
N GLY A 165 -13.78 -12.85 25.21
CA GLY A 165 -14.78 -13.30 24.25
C GLY A 165 -14.88 -12.48 22.96
N LYS A 166 -14.01 -11.49 22.76
CA LYS A 166 -13.89 -10.70 21.53
C LYS A 166 -12.62 -11.06 20.76
N THR A 167 -12.69 -11.01 19.44
CA THR A 167 -11.51 -11.17 18.57
C THR A 167 -10.85 -9.83 18.39
N TYR A 168 -9.53 -9.79 18.57
CA TYR A 168 -8.70 -8.63 18.30
C TYR A 168 -7.72 -8.96 17.19
N LEU A 169 -7.41 -7.95 16.39
CA LEU A 169 -6.48 -8.04 15.26
C LEU A 169 -5.28 -7.16 15.51
N LEU A 170 -4.11 -7.69 15.20
CA LEU A 170 -2.90 -6.93 15.01
C LEU A 170 -2.49 -7.09 13.56
N THR A 171 -2.44 -5.99 12.83
CA THR A 171 -2.17 -5.95 11.40
C THR A 171 -0.87 -5.23 11.14
N ILE A 172 0.00 -5.78 10.29
CA ILE A 172 1.22 -5.14 9.82
C ILE A 172 1.15 -5.03 8.30
N GLU A 173 1.06 -3.80 7.81
CA GLU A 173 0.94 -3.47 6.39
C GLU A 173 2.29 -3.54 5.66
N PRO A 174 2.32 -3.60 4.32
CA PRO A 174 3.56 -3.68 3.56
C PRO A 174 4.51 -2.50 3.79
N ASP A 175 3.97 -1.31 4.10
CA ASP A 175 4.72 -0.11 4.49
C ASP A 175 5.14 -0.11 5.98
N GLY A 176 4.94 -1.21 6.68
CA GLY A 176 5.37 -1.44 8.05
C GLY A 176 4.48 -0.80 9.10
N ARG A 177 3.38 -0.13 8.72
CA ARG A 177 2.40 0.40 9.68
C ARG A 177 1.78 -0.73 10.48
N ILE A 178 1.65 -0.51 11.80
CA ILE A 178 1.11 -1.47 12.76
C ILE A 178 -0.23 -0.93 13.26
N ARG A 179 -1.28 -1.73 13.07
CA ARG A 179 -2.65 -1.38 13.47
C ARG A 179 -3.19 -2.41 14.44
N TYR A 180 -3.98 -1.94 15.40
CA TYR A 180 -4.62 -2.79 16.40
C TYR A 180 -6.10 -2.46 16.48
N MET A 181 -6.95 -3.47 16.34
CA MET A 181 -8.38 -3.27 16.16
C MET A 181 -9.17 -4.32 16.95
N ALA A 182 -10.24 -3.87 17.61
CA ALA A 182 -11.26 -4.76 18.15
C ALA A 182 -12.17 -5.20 17.00
N ASP A 183 -12.00 -6.44 16.53
CA ASP A 183 -12.69 -7.05 15.38
C ASP A 183 -12.40 -6.48 13.97
N GLU A 184 -12.86 -7.21 12.94
CA GLU A 184 -12.69 -6.87 11.50
C GLU A 184 -13.65 -5.77 11.02
N VAL A 185 -14.62 -5.38 11.84
CA VAL A 185 -15.70 -4.45 11.47
C VAL A 185 -15.50 -3.06 12.09
N SER A 186 -14.78 -2.96 13.19
CA SER A 186 -14.42 -1.67 13.80
C SER A 186 -13.54 -0.87 12.85
N ALA A 187 -13.93 0.37 12.55
CA ALA A 187 -13.11 1.30 11.76
C ALA A 187 -12.05 2.03 12.61
N ASN A 188 -12.06 1.83 13.93
CA ASN A 188 -11.25 2.60 14.86
C ASN A 188 -10.05 1.78 15.34
N ASP A 189 -8.85 2.31 15.07
CA ASP A 189 -7.61 1.79 15.62
C ASP A 189 -7.56 2.07 17.13
N GLU A 190 -7.24 1.04 17.91
CA GLU A 190 -7.00 1.13 19.34
C GLU A 190 -5.50 1.23 19.62
N TYR A 191 -5.14 1.92 20.70
CA TYR A 191 -3.75 1.97 21.14
C TYR A 191 -3.29 0.59 21.63
N SER A 192 -2.29 0.02 20.96
CA SER A 192 -1.75 -1.31 21.25
C SER A 192 -0.57 -1.31 22.20
N GLY A 193 0.04 -0.16 22.47
CA GLY A 193 1.35 -0.11 23.13
C GLY A 193 2.51 -0.57 22.24
N LEU A 194 2.31 -0.71 20.93
CA LEU A 194 3.39 -0.99 19.98
C LEU A 194 3.86 0.30 19.31
N SER A 195 5.10 0.33 18.82
CA SER A 195 5.53 1.35 17.85
C SER A 195 4.57 1.36 16.66
N GLU A 196 4.24 2.55 16.15
CA GLU A 196 3.30 2.69 15.02
C GLU A 196 3.80 2.07 13.72
N LYS A 197 5.13 1.88 13.60
CA LYS A 197 5.79 1.27 12.45
C LYS A 197 6.86 0.27 12.85
N VAL A 198 7.08 -0.73 11.98
CA VAL A 198 8.23 -1.65 12.03
C VAL A 198 9.52 -0.84 11.93
N GLN A 199 10.51 -1.19 12.74
CA GLN A 199 11.77 -0.49 12.85
C GLN A 199 12.87 -1.24 12.11
N MET A 200 13.47 -0.57 11.14
CA MET A 200 14.60 -1.11 10.37
C MET A 200 15.92 -0.46 10.79
N PRO A 201 17.07 -1.18 10.67
CA PRO A 201 17.18 -2.60 10.31
C PRO A 201 16.74 -3.55 11.44
N GLY A 202 16.52 -4.82 11.07
CA GLY A 202 16.26 -5.91 12.03
C GLY A 202 14.79 -6.24 12.28
N LYS A 203 13.85 -5.61 11.56
CA LYS A 203 12.40 -5.84 11.69
C LYS A 203 11.94 -5.80 13.14
N ARG A 204 12.32 -4.72 13.83
CA ARG A 204 12.06 -4.54 15.26
C ARG A 204 10.67 -3.94 15.47
N ILE A 205 9.98 -4.35 16.52
CA ILE A 205 8.75 -3.73 16.99
C ILE A 205 8.98 -3.39 18.46
N TYR A 206 8.87 -2.10 18.79
CA TYR A 206 9.01 -1.68 20.18
C TYR A 206 7.70 -1.88 20.92
N VAL A 207 7.79 -2.44 22.13
CA VAL A 207 6.66 -2.68 23.03
C VAL A 207 6.79 -1.72 24.20
N ALA A 208 5.84 -0.80 24.31
CA ALA A 208 5.74 0.16 25.40
C ALA A 208 5.59 -0.57 26.74
N THR A 209 6.41 -0.17 27.71
CA THR A 209 6.33 -0.62 29.11
C THR A 209 5.98 0.56 30.03
N GLY A 210 5.56 0.24 31.26
CA GLY A 210 5.21 1.23 32.27
C GLY A 210 3.72 1.52 32.41
N LYS A 211 3.38 2.68 33.00
CA LYS A 211 1.99 2.99 33.43
C LYS A 211 0.99 3.17 32.30
N ASN A 212 1.45 3.52 31.11
CA ASN A 212 0.63 3.70 29.91
C ASN A 212 0.88 2.57 28.89
N ALA A 213 1.39 1.42 29.33
CA ALA A 213 1.58 0.28 28.46
C ALA A 213 0.24 -0.22 27.92
N GLY A 214 0.20 -0.53 26.62
CA GLY A 214 -0.92 -1.23 25.99
C GLY A 214 -0.81 -2.73 26.25
N LEU A 215 -0.70 -3.52 25.18
CA LEU A 215 -0.47 -4.96 25.27
C LEU A 215 0.93 -5.25 25.82
N SER A 216 1.01 -6.12 26.82
CA SER A 216 2.29 -6.67 27.27
C SER A 216 2.91 -7.60 26.21
N ARG A 217 4.23 -7.80 26.27
CA ARG A 217 4.92 -8.76 25.40
C ARG A 217 4.29 -10.15 25.45
N THR A 218 3.89 -10.61 26.64
CA THR A 218 3.20 -11.90 26.82
C THR A 218 1.86 -11.93 26.08
N GLU A 219 1.06 -10.88 26.16
CA GLU A 219 -0.22 -10.78 25.43
C GLU A 219 0.01 -10.72 23.92
N ILE A 220 1.02 -9.99 23.44
CA ILE A 220 1.38 -9.91 22.02
C ILE A 220 1.70 -11.30 21.46
N LEU A 221 2.43 -12.12 22.22
CA LEU A 221 2.77 -13.49 21.82
C LEU A 221 1.57 -14.45 21.78
N MET A 222 0.40 -14.04 22.28
CA MET A 222 -0.84 -14.81 22.11
C MET A 222 -1.49 -14.60 20.73
N TYR A 223 -1.14 -13.53 20.02
CA TYR A 223 -1.65 -13.26 18.68
C TYR A 223 -0.98 -14.18 17.67
N LYS A 224 -1.80 -14.87 16.86
CA LYS A 224 -1.33 -15.84 15.87
C LYS A 224 -1.87 -15.54 14.49
N ASP A 225 -1.03 -15.73 13.48
CA ASP A 225 -1.45 -15.72 12.08
C ASP A 225 -2.23 -16.99 11.71
N LYS A 226 -2.68 -17.07 10.45
CA LYS A 226 -3.41 -18.22 9.92
C LYS A 226 -2.61 -19.55 9.96
N SER A 227 -1.29 -19.47 10.09
CA SER A 227 -0.38 -20.61 10.19
C SER A 227 0.01 -20.93 11.65
N GLY A 228 -0.55 -20.22 12.63
CA GLY A 228 -0.28 -20.39 14.05
C GLY A 228 1.00 -19.72 14.55
N LYS A 229 1.70 -18.94 13.70
CA LYS A 229 2.91 -18.19 14.06
C LYS A 229 2.56 -16.87 14.74
N THR A 230 3.39 -16.47 15.69
CA THR A 230 3.29 -15.25 16.47
C THR A 230 4.08 -14.11 15.82
N LEU A 231 3.93 -12.88 16.34
CA LEU A 231 4.78 -11.77 15.90
C LEU A 231 6.27 -12.06 16.07
N GLY A 232 6.65 -12.71 17.17
CA GLY A 232 8.05 -13.04 17.48
C GLY A 232 8.71 -13.99 16.47
N ASP A 233 7.92 -14.68 15.64
CA ASP A 233 8.44 -15.53 14.57
C ASP A 233 8.87 -14.73 13.33
N TYR A 234 8.46 -13.46 13.23
CA TYR A 234 8.72 -12.59 12.07
C TYR A 234 9.48 -11.31 12.42
N PHE A 235 9.34 -10.85 13.66
CA PHE A 235 9.83 -9.56 14.14
C PHE A 235 10.59 -9.74 15.45
N THR A 236 11.60 -8.91 15.65
CA THR A 236 12.28 -8.79 16.93
C THR A 236 11.44 -7.89 17.84
N LEU A 237 10.95 -8.43 18.96
CA LEU A 237 10.18 -7.64 19.92
C LEU A 237 11.11 -7.09 21.01
N GLU A 238 11.19 -5.76 21.13
CA GLU A 238 12.03 -5.07 22.10
C GLU A 238 11.16 -4.22 23.04
N GLU A 239 11.28 -4.46 24.35
CA GLU A 239 10.58 -3.64 25.33
C GLU A 239 11.29 -2.28 25.48
N ASN A 240 10.52 -1.19 25.43
CA ASN A 240 11.04 0.16 25.63
C ASN A 240 10.18 0.90 26.67
N ASP A 241 10.81 1.66 27.56
CA ASP A 241 10.10 2.45 28.55
C ASP A 241 9.54 3.72 27.89
N THR A 242 8.28 4.04 28.16
CA THR A 242 7.53 5.16 27.55
C THR A 242 8.06 6.55 27.94
N SER A 243 9.16 6.60 28.69
CA SER A 243 9.94 7.79 29.00
C SER A 243 10.85 8.25 27.84
N GLU A 244 11.05 7.43 26.80
CA GLU A 244 11.81 7.79 25.60
C GLU A 244 10.91 8.24 24.42
N PRO A 245 11.33 9.27 23.64
CA PRO A 245 10.51 9.89 22.60
C PRO A 245 10.26 9.01 21.35
N SER A 246 10.81 7.80 21.26
CA SER A 246 10.70 6.92 20.08
C SER A 246 9.38 6.14 19.95
N LEU A 247 8.40 6.40 20.83
CA LEU A 247 7.10 5.73 20.88
C LEU A 247 5.92 6.66 20.56
N ARG A 248 6.21 7.85 20.05
CA ARG A 248 5.21 8.78 19.49
C ARG A 248 5.33 8.85 17.99
#